data_AF-W4RJE3-F1
#
_entry.id   AF-W4RJE3-F1
#
_cell.length_a   1.000
_cell.length_b   1.000
_cell.length_c   1.000
_cell.angle_alpha   90.00
_cell.angle_beta   90.00
_cell.angle_gamma   90.00
#
_symmetry.space_group_name_H-M   'P 1'
#
loop_
_entity.id
_entity.type
_entity.pdbx_description
1 polymer ?
#
loop_
_entity_poly.entity_id
_entity_poly.type
_entity_poly.pdbx_seq_one_letter_code
_entity_poly.pdbx_strand_id
1 'polypeptide(L)'
;MIYTLTLNPSVDYIIEADEIQLGSLNRSSKETKLPGGKGINVSRVLRSLGVESKATGFIGGFTGKYVEEFLNQEGVQTRFVNVEGDTRINVKLKAGTETEINAAALKSQNWQ
;
A
#
# COMPACT_ATOMS: atom_id res chain seq x y z
N MET A 1 -21.16 -6.50 9.76
CA MET A 1 -20.30 -5.68 8.87
C MET A 1 -18.93 -5.55 9.52
N ILE A 2 -17.87 -6.13 8.91
CA ILE A 2 -16.50 -6.11 9.45
C ILE A 2 -15.80 -4.81 9.02
N TYR A 3 -15.08 -4.17 9.93
CA TYR A 3 -14.22 -3.03 9.62
C TYR A 3 -12.77 -3.41 9.83
N THR A 4 -11.90 -2.99 8.90
CA THR A 4 -10.46 -3.10 9.06
C THR A 4 -9.86 -1.70 9.09
N LEU A 5 -8.96 -1.45 10.05
CA LEU A 5 -8.32 -0.14 10.24
C LEU A 5 -6.86 -0.23 9.83
N THR A 6 -6.43 0.66 8.95
CA THR A 6 -5.02 0.83 8.57
C THR A 6 -4.61 2.28 8.80
N LEU A 7 -3.90 2.53 9.91
CA LEU A 7 -3.49 3.89 10.29
C LEU A 7 -2.44 4.50 9.37
N ASN A 8 -1.63 3.66 8.73
CA ASN A 8 -0.53 4.09 7.86
C ASN A 8 -0.45 3.17 6.63
N PRO A 9 -1.43 3.26 5.71
CA PRO A 9 -1.46 2.46 4.49
C PRO A 9 -0.28 2.81 3.59
N SER A 10 -0.02 1.97 2.60
CA SER A 10 1.06 2.18 1.64
C SER A 10 0.64 1.81 0.23
N VAL A 11 1.40 2.30 -0.74
CA VAL A 11 1.58 1.62 -2.03
C VAL A 11 2.84 0.78 -1.91
N ASP A 12 2.71 -0.54 -1.93
CA ASP A 12 3.84 -1.45 -1.98
C ASP A 12 4.28 -1.58 -3.44
N TYR A 13 5.40 -0.94 -3.78
CA TYR A 13 6.03 -1.01 -5.09
C TYR A 13 7.05 -2.14 -5.12
N ILE A 14 6.64 -3.26 -5.70
CA ILE A 14 7.44 -4.46 -5.85
C ILE A 14 8.18 -4.36 -7.18
N ILE A 15 9.51 -4.46 -7.11
CA ILE A 15 10.40 -4.40 -8.26
C ILE A 15 11.16 -5.72 -8.31
N GLU A 16 11.01 -6.45 -9.40
CA GLU A 16 11.72 -7.70 -9.67
C GLU A 16 12.90 -7.42 -10.61
N ALA A 17 14.06 -8.00 -10.32
CA ALA A 17 15.26 -7.95 -11.15
C ALA A 17 16.11 -9.20 -10.91
N ASP A 18 16.99 -9.57 -11.84
CA ASP A 18 17.86 -10.74 -11.66
C ASP A 18 18.90 -10.51 -10.55
N GLU A 19 19.45 -9.29 -10.49
CA GLU A 19 20.41 -8.84 -9.49
C GLU A 19 20.15 -7.36 -9.12
N ILE A 20 20.50 -6.97 -7.90
CA ILE A 20 20.56 -5.58 -7.46
C ILE A 20 21.99 -5.21 -7.09
N GLN A 21 22.59 -4.32 -7.86
CA GLN A 21 23.95 -3.81 -7.64
C GLN A 21 23.91 -2.42 -7.00
N LEU A 22 24.42 -2.31 -5.77
CA LEU A 22 24.49 -1.04 -5.04
C LEU A 22 25.43 -0.06 -5.75
N GLY A 23 25.02 1.20 -5.86
CA GLY A 23 25.81 2.25 -6.51
C GLY A 23 25.77 2.24 -8.05
N SER A 24 25.04 1.29 -8.65
CA SER A 24 24.95 1.13 -10.11
C SER A 24 23.54 1.37 -10.65
N LEU A 25 23.44 1.53 -11.97
CA LEU A 25 22.14 1.54 -12.67
C LEU A 25 21.57 0.12 -12.71
N ASN A 26 20.41 -0.06 -12.10
CA ASN A 26 19.67 -1.32 -12.13
C ASN A 26 18.46 -1.19 -13.08
N ARG A 27 18.12 -2.27 -13.77
CA ARG A 27 16.92 -2.35 -14.61
C ARG A 27 16.04 -3.48 -14.10
N SER A 28 14.77 -3.17 -13.89
CA SER A 28 13.76 -4.14 -13.49
C SER A 28 13.33 -5.01 -14.66
N SER A 29 13.01 -6.27 -14.37
CA SER A 29 12.39 -7.20 -15.30
C SER A 29 10.87 -7.16 -15.21
N LYS A 30 10.33 -6.78 -14.04
CA LYS A 30 8.90 -6.62 -13.78
C LYS A 30 8.66 -5.72 -12.59
N GLU A 31 7.55 -4.98 -12.63
CA GLU A 31 7.11 -4.16 -11.52
C GLU A 31 5.63 -4.40 -11.20
N THR A 32 5.27 -4.31 -9.93
CA THR A 32 3.89 -4.44 -9.47
C THR A 32 3.64 -3.44 -8.35
N LYS A 33 2.50 -2.77 -8.39
CA LYS A 33 2.04 -1.86 -7.35
C LYS A 33 0.81 -2.47 -6.71
N LEU A 34 0.77 -2.53 -5.38
CA LEU A 34 -0.36 -3.05 -4.61
C LEU A 34 -0.66 -2.13 -3.42
N PRO A 35 -1.93 -2.00 -3.00
CA PRO A 35 -2.25 -1.37 -1.73
C PRO A 35 -1.74 -2.24 -0.58
N GLY A 36 -0.93 -1.64 0.28
CA GLY A 36 -0.28 -2.27 1.42
C GLY A 36 -0.80 -1.75 2.75
N GLY A 37 -0.61 -2.57 3.79
CA GLY A 37 -1.08 -2.30 5.15
C GLY A 37 -1.87 -3.48 5.71
N LYS A 38 -1.69 -3.78 7.00
CA LYS A 38 -2.25 -5.01 7.60
C LYS A 38 -3.78 -5.07 7.51
N GLY A 39 -4.48 -3.98 7.84
CA GLY A 39 -5.95 -3.94 7.75
C GLY A 39 -6.45 -4.08 6.31
N ILE A 40 -5.80 -3.39 5.38
CA ILE A 40 -6.07 -3.52 3.93
C ILE A 40 -5.90 -4.97 3.47
N ASN A 41 -4.79 -5.63 3.83
CA ASN A 41 -4.54 -7.02 3.46
C ASN A 41 -5.61 -7.96 4.05
N VAL A 42 -6.05 -7.74 5.29
CA VAL A 42 -7.17 -8.49 5.88
C VAL A 42 -8.45 -8.30 5.06
N SER A 43 -8.78 -7.07 4.66
CA SER A 43 -9.97 -6.82 3.83
C SER A 43 -9.90 -7.49 2.46
N ARG A 44 -8.73 -7.52 1.83
CA ARG A 44 -8.52 -8.21 0.55
C ARG A 44 -8.68 -9.73 0.69
N VAL A 45 -8.13 -10.32 1.76
CA VAL A 45 -8.32 -11.75 2.06
C VAL A 45 -9.79 -12.06 2.32
N LEU A 46 -10.47 -11.26 3.16
CA LEU A 46 -11.91 -11.43 3.41
C LEU A 46 -12.72 -11.40 2.11
N ARG A 47 -12.41 -10.45 1.21
CA ARG A 47 -13.05 -10.36 -0.10
C ARG A 47 -12.83 -11.61 -0.96
N SER A 48 -11.61 -12.16 -0.98
CA SER A 48 -11.31 -13.41 -1.70
C SER A 48 -12.07 -14.64 -1.16
N LEU A 49 -12.45 -14.59 0.12
CA LEU A 49 -13.25 -15.62 0.79
C LEU A 49 -14.77 -15.35 0.69
N GLY A 50 -15.19 -14.33 -0.06
CA GLY A 50 -16.61 -13.95 -0.19
C GLY A 50 -17.19 -13.26 1.04
N VAL A 51 -16.35 -12.81 1.99
CA VAL A 51 -16.77 -12.11 3.21
C VAL A 51 -16.67 -10.60 3.02
N GLU A 52 -17.75 -9.89 3.30
CA GLU A 52 -17.77 -8.43 3.20
C GLU A 52 -17.00 -7.76 4.34
N SER A 53 -16.20 -6.76 3.99
CA SER A 53 -15.54 -5.86 4.93
C SER A 53 -15.46 -4.44 4.37
N LYS A 54 -15.26 -3.47 5.27
CA LYS A 54 -15.03 -2.07 4.93
C LYS A 54 -13.66 -1.62 5.44
N ALA A 55 -12.74 -1.34 4.52
CA ALA A 55 -11.42 -0.83 4.83
C ALA A 55 -11.48 0.66 5.16
N THR A 56 -10.89 1.06 6.29
CA THR A 56 -10.83 2.44 6.75
C THR A 56 -9.45 2.77 7.31
N GLY A 57 -9.19 4.04 7.60
CA GLY A 57 -7.89 4.58 7.96
C GLY A 57 -7.66 5.96 7.37
N PHE A 58 -6.40 6.33 7.20
CA PHE A 58 -5.99 7.62 6.67
C PHE A 58 -5.28 7.44 5.33
N ILE A 59 -5.71 8.15 4.31
CA ILE A 59 -5.03 8.22 3.01
C ILE A 59 -4.79 9.67 2.63
N GLY A 60 -3.79 9.93 1.81
CA GLY A 60 -3.49 11.28 1.34
C GLY A 60 -2.99 11.30 -0.08
N GLY A 61 -3.29 12.41 -0.77
CA GLY A 61 -2.78 12.72 -2.11
C GLY A 61 -3.03 11.64 -3.16
N PHE A 62 -2.18 11.60 -4.19
CA PHE A 62 -2.45 10.76 -5.37
C PHE A 62 -2.23 9.27 -5.09
N THR A 63 -1.28 8.93 -4.22
CA THR A 63 -1.00 7.55 -3.80
C THR A 63 -2.13 7.00 -2.93
N GLY A 64 -2.75 7.85 -2.10
CA GLY A 64 -3.94 7.50 -1.35
C GLY A 64 -5.13 7.20 -2.25
N LYS A 65 -5.35 8.05 -3.26
CA LYS A 65 -6.38 7.82 -4.28
C LYS A 65 -6.16 6.50 -5.04
N TYR A 66 -4.92 6.19 -5.41
CA TYR A 66 -4.58 4.90 -6.02
C TYR A 66 -4.96 3.71 -5.12
N VAL A 67 -4.67 3.78 -3.81
CA VAL A 67 -5.05 2.72 -2.86
C VAL A 67 -6.56 2.52 -2.84
N GLU A 68 -7.33 3.59 -2.75
CA GLU A 68 -8.79 3.53 -2.71
C GLU A 68 -9.37 2.98 -4.02
N GLU A 69 -8.93 3.47 -5.18
CA GLU A 69 -9.38 3.01 -6.49
C GLU A 69 -9.07 1.53 -6.71
N PHE A 70 -7.88 1.07 -6.34
CA PHE A 70 -7.49 -0.33 -6.46
C PHE A 70 -8.40 -1.24 -5.62
N LEU A 71 -8.66 -0.87 -4.36
CA LEU A 71 -9.54 -1.65 -3.48
C LEU A 71 -10.97 -1.70 -4.00
N ASN A 72 -11.48 -0.59 -4.52
CA ASN A 72 -12.80 -0.54 -5.15
C ASN A 72 -12.87 -1.44 -6.40
N GLN A 73 -11.81 -1.50 -7.21
CA GLN A 73 -11.72 -2.42 -8.36
C GLN A 73 -11.71 -3.90 -7.95
N GLU A 74 -11.12 -4.24 -6.79
CA GLU A 74 -11.19 -5.60 -6.23
C GLU A 74 -12.55 -5.90 -5.52
N GLY A 75 -13.46 -4.92 -5.46
CA GLY A 75 -14.75 -5.04 -4.80
C GLY A 75 -14.66 -5.00 -3.27
N VAL A 76 -13.60 -4.42 -2.70
CA VAL A 76 -13.47 -4.12 -1.28
C VAL A 76 -14.11 -2.75 -1.02
N GLN A 77 -15.05 -2.66 -0.07
CA GLN A 77 -15.64 -1.37 0.30
C GLN A 77 -14.62 -0.53 1.07
N THR A 78 -14.54 0.78 0.79
CA THR A 78 -13.66 1.72 1.48
C THR A 78 -14.44 2.79 2.25
N ARG A 79 -13.80 3.36 3.28
CA ARG A 79 -14.22 4.58 3.98
C ARG A 79 -13.00 5.23 4.62
N PHE A 80 -12.08 5.73 3.81
CA PHE A 80 -10.89 6.40 4.32
C PHE A 80 -11.16 7.87 4.68
N VAL A 81 -10.37 8.40 5.60
CA VAL A 81 -10.30 9.83 5.91
C VAL A 81 -9.13 10.41 5.11
N ASN A 82 -9.40 11.46 4.34
CA ASN A 82 -8.35 12.18 3.61
C ASN A 82 -7.55 13.06 4.56
N VAL A 83 -6.22 13.01 4.43
CA VAL A 83 -5.26 13.85 5.18
C VAL A 83 -4.33 14.57 4.22
N GLU A 84 -3.63 15.60 4.71
CA GLU A 84 -2.57 16.28 3.97
C GLU A 84 -1.35 15.37 3.76
N GLY A 85 -0.65 15.56 2.63
CA GLY A 85 0.48 14.74 2.22
C GLY A 85 0.06 13.50 1.41
N ASP A 86 1.05 12.71 0.98
CA ASP A 86 0.84 11.50 0.18
C ASP A 86 0.91 10.24 1.06
N THR A 87 -0.01 9.28 0.83
CA THR A 87 0.16 7.91 1.35
C THR A 87 1.52 7.37 0.93
N ARG A 88 2.26 6.80 1.89
CA ARG A 88 3.65 6.40 1.66
C ARG A 88 3.80 5.31 0.59
N ILE A 89 4.94 5.27 -0.08
CA ILE A 89 5.32 4.21 -1.01
C ILE A 89 6.42 3.37 -0.35
N ASN A 90 6.17 2.08 -0.16
CA ASN A 90 7.22 1.14 0.24
C ASN A 90 7.84 0.53 -1.01
N VAL A 91 9.14 0.30 -1.01
CA VAL A 91 9.84 -0.39 -2.10
C VAL A 91 10.23 -1.78 -1.63
N LYS A 92 9.87 -2.79 -2.42
CA LYS A 92 10.26 -4.19 -2.20
C LYS A 92 11.07 -4.65 -3.40
N LEU A 93 12.38 -4.76 -3.22
CA LEU A 93 13.30 -5.23 -4.25
C LEU A 93 13.42 -6.75 -4.14
N LYS A 94 13.03 -7.45 -5.20
CA LYS A 94 13.10 -8.90 -5.30
C LYS A 94 14.12 -9.30 -6.36
N ALA A 95 15.23 -9.87 -5.91
CA ALA A 95 16.22 -10.51 -6.75
C ALA A 95 16.56 -11.88 -6.14
N GLY A 96 17.83 -12.30 -6.14
CA GLY A 96 18.27 -13.47 -5.37
C GLY A 96 17.96 -13.37 -3.87
N THR A 97 17.80 -12.16 -3.33
CA THR A 97 17.30 -11.88 -1.97
C THR A 97 16.27 -10.76 -2.01
N GLU A 98 15.45 -10.67 -0.95
CA GLU A 98 14.46 -9.59 -0.80
C GLU A 98 15.01 -8.47 0.10
N THR A 99 14.90 -7.23 -0.35
CA THR A 99 15.21 -6.02 0.42
C THR A 99 14.01 -5.09 0.45
N GLU A 100 13.64 -4.61 1.63
CA GLU A 100 12.51 -3.70 1.81
C GLU A 100 12.96 -2.32 2.30
N ILE A 101 12.39 -1.28 1.70
CA ILE A 101 12.56 0.12 2.11
C ILE A 101 11.16 0.68 2.40
N ASN A 102 10.87 0.86 3.69
CA ASN A 102 9.62 1.46 4.12
C ASN A 102 9.76 2.98 4.23
N ALA A 103 8.95 3.72 3.48
CA ALA A 103 8.89 5.16 3.62
C ALA A 103 8.25 5.57 4.97
N ALA A 104 8.60 6.78 5.41
CA ALA A 104 8.09 7.35 6.65
C ALA A 104 6.56 7.43 6.65
N ALA A 105 5.97 7.31 7.84
CA ALA A 105 4.54 7.46 8.01
C ALA A 105 4.08 8.89 7.67
N LEU A 106 2.83 9.01 7.23
CA LEU A 106 2.12 10.29 7.21
C LEU A 106 2.19 10.91 8.61
N LYS A 107 2.83 12.08 8.71
CA LYS A 107 2.82 12.88 9.93
C LYS A 107 1.65 13.85 9.81
N SER A 108 0.65 13.69 10.67
CA SER A 108 -0.29 14.78 10.88
C SER A 108 0.46 15.94 11.54
N GLN A 109 0.47 17.10 10.88
CA GLN A 109 1.03 18.31 11.46
C GLN A 109 0.08 18.98 12.46
N ASN A 110 -1.18 18.56 12.58
CA ASN A 110 -2.20 19.29 13.33
C ASN A 110 -3.21 18.36 14.04
N TRP A 111 -2.78 17.62 15.06
CA TRP A 111 -3.69 17.19 16.12
C TRP A 111 -3.59 18.21 17.27
N GLN A 112 -4.23 19.37 17.11
CA GLN A 112 -4.61 20.24 18.24
C GLN A 112 -6.04 19.95 18.63
#